data_AF-A0A3D0HM16-F1
#
_entry.id   AF-A0A3D0HM16-F1
#
_cell.length_a   1.000
_cell.length_b   1.000
_cell.length_c   1.000
_cell.angle_alpha   90.00
_cell.angle_beta   90.00
_cell.angle_gamma   90.00
#
_symmetry.space_group_name_H-M   'P 1'
#
loop_
_entity.id
_entity.type
_entity.pdbx_description
1 polymer ?
#
loop_
_entity_poly.entity_id
_entity_poly.type
_entity_poly.pdbx_seq_one_letter_code
_entity_poly.pdbx_strand_id
1 'polypeptide(L)' 'MNGIQTPKWKSQLSYSARGEILCTMPNIAVILKNDEKLKNIVFNEMKNTIEVIGKVPWRDYSGGWSSMDFACFEL' A
#
# COMPACT_ATOMS: atom_id res chain seq x y z
N MET A 1 -17.08 27.83 -1.84
CA MET A 1 -15.77 27.25 -2.21
C MET A 1 -15.39 26.26 -1.12
N ASN A 2 -15.64 24.96 -1.32
CA ASN A 2 -15.31 23.95 -0.31
C ASN A 2 -13.81 23.67 -0.40
N GLY A 3 -13.04 24.29 0.50
CA GLY A 3 -11.63 24.00 0.64
C GLY A 3 -11.46 22.51 0.94
N ILE A 4 -10.77 21.79 0.07
CA ILE A 4 -10.43 20.38 0.26
C ILE A 4 -9.56 20.33 1.51
N GLN A 5 -10.13 19.89 2.64
CA GLN A 5 -9.36 19.68 3.86
C GLN A 5 -8.40 18.52 3.62
N THR A 6 -7.13 18.84 3.41
CA THR A 6 -6.11 17.81 3.33
C THR A 6 -5.93 17.19 4.72
N PRO A 7 -5.91 15.85 4.82
CA PRO A 7 -5.63 15.19 6.08
C PRO A 7 -4.29 15.69 6.66
N LYS A 8 -4.28 16.08 7.94
CA LYS A 8 -3.09 16.65 8.61
C LYS A 8 -1.83 15.80 8.47
N TRP A 9 -1.97 14.48 8.37
CA TRP A 9 -0.85 13.55 8.20
C TRP A 9 -0.12 13.72 6.87
N LYS A 10 -0.78 14.24 5.81
CA LYS A 10 -0.12 14.48 4.51
C LYS A 10 0.97 15.54 4.59
N SER A 11 0.90 16.44 5.57
CA SER A 11 1.96 17.42 5.85
C SER A 11 3.22 16.79 6.45
N GLN A 12 3.15 15.55 6.95
CA GLN A 12 4.30 14.83 7.50
C GLN A 12 5.12 14.09 6.43
N LEU A 13 4.63 14.08 5.19
CA LEU A 13 5.33 13.43 4.08
C LEU A 13 6.53 14.26 3.63
N SER A 14 7.62 13.60 3.29
CA SER A 14 8.77 14.22 2.64
C SER A 14 8.53 14.37 1.13
N TYR A 15 8.85 15.55 0.61
CA TYR A 15 8.69 15.90 -0.80
C TYR A 15 10.07 16.10 -1.46
N SER A 16 10.13 15.81 -2.76
CA SER A 16 11.22 16.17 -3.65
C SER A 16 11.29 17.69 -3.82
N ALA A 17 12.43 18.21 -4.24
CA ALA A 17 12.59 19.62 -4.63
C ALA A 17 11.60 20.03 -5.75
N ARG A 18 11.06 19.06 -6.50
CA ARG A 18 10.03 19.26 -7.54
C ARG A 18 8.59 19.24 -7.00
N GLY A 19 8.40 19.03 -5.70
CA GLY A 19 7.09 18.92 -5.05
C GLY A 19 6.44 17.54 -5.15
N GLU A 20 7.17 16.52 -5.62
CA GLU A 20 6.68 15.14 -5.72
C GLU A 20 6.84 14.40 -4.38
N ILE A 21 5.93 13.50 -4.03
CA ILE A 21 6.06 12.69 -2.81
C ILE A 21 7.20 11.67 -3.03
N LEU A 22 8.15 11.63 -2.10
CA LEU A 22 9.25 10.67 -2.18
C LEU A 22 8.78 9.26 -1.78
N CYS A 23 9.19 8.24 -2.54
CA CYS A 23 8.96 6.83 -2.22
C CYS A 23 9.99 6.34 -1.20
N THR A 24 9.93 6.89 0.02
CA THR A 24 10.81 6.50 1.13
C THR A 24 10.05 5.68 2.16
N MET A 25 10.75 4.78 2.86
CA MET A 25 10.15 3.94 3.91
C MET A 25 9.36 4.74 4.97
N PRO A 26 9.82 5.91 5.46
CA PRO A 26 9.04 6.72 6.38
C PRO A 26 7.72 7.23 5.79
N ASN A 27 7.72 7.69 4.53
CA ASN A 27 6.51 8.14 3.85
C ASN A 27 5.52 6.99 3.68
N ILE A 28 6.01 5.81 3.26
CA ILE A 28 5.19 4.61 3.11
C ILE A 28 4.57 4.22 4.46
N ALA A 29 5.36 4.21 5.55
CA ALA A 29 4.85 3.90 6.88
C ALA A 29 3.79 4.89 7.36
N VAL A 30 3.96 6.19 7.09
CA VAL A 30 2.96 7.22 7.40
C VAL A 30 1.67 6.99 6.60
N ILE A 31 1.78 6.68 5.31
CA ILE A 31 0.63 6.40 4.44
C ILE A 31 -0.13 5.16 4.94
N LEU A 32 0.56 4.05 5.21
CA LEU A 32 -0.05 2.81 5.68
C LEU A 32 -0.76 2.98 7.04
N LYS A 33 -0.22 3.79 7.95
CA LYS A 33 -0.83 4.04 9.27
C LYS A 33 -2.08 4.91 9.21
N ASN A 34 -2.13 5.87 8.28
CA ASN A 34 -3.17 6.90 8.27
C ASN A 34 -4.25 6.67 7.21
N ASP A 35 -3.95 5.96 6.11
CA ASP A 35 -4.92 5.72 5.04
C ASP A 35 -5.85 4.56 5.40
N GLU A 36 -7.13 4.88 5.58
CA GLU A 36 -8.15 3.90 5.96
C GLU A 36 -8.34 2.81 4.90
N LYS A 37 -8.07 3.10 3.63
CA LYS A 37 -8.19 2.14 2.53
C LYS A 37 -7.06 1.11 2.55
N LEU A 38 -5.97 1.40 3.26
CA LEU A 38 -4.76 0.57 3.33
C LEU A 38 -4.62 -0.17 4.67
N LYS A 39 -5.51 0.08 5.64
CA LYS A 39 -5.52 -0.59 6.96
C LYS A 39 -5.61 -2.13 6.88
N ASN A 40 -6.12 -2.65 5.76
CA ASN A 40 -6.28 -4.09 5.55
C ASN A 40 -4.98 -4.78 5.10
N ILE A 41 -3.89 -4.03 4.87
CA ILE A 41 -2.57 -4.59 4.54
C ILE A 41 -1.87 -4.89 5.86
N VAL A 42 -1.68 -6.18 6.13
CA VAL A 42 -1.10 -6.67 7.38
C VAL A 42 0.11 -7.52 7.11
N PHE A 43 1.03 -7.56 8.06
CA PHE A 43 2.15 -8.48 8.01
C PHE A 43 1.79 -9.76 8.77
N ASN A 44 1.79 -10.88 8.08
CA ASN A 44 1.58 -12.18 8.67
C ASN A 44 2.92 -12.73 9.17
N GLU A 45 3.13 -12.71 10.50
CA GLU A 45 4.37 -13.18 11.12
C GLU A 45 4.58 -14.69 10.94
N MET A 46 3.51 -15.49 10.90
CA MET A 46 3.61 -16.94 10.73
C MET A 46 4.12 -17.31 9.33
N LYS A 47 3.68 -16.59 8.30
CA LYS A 47 4.09 -16.80 6.91
C LYS A 47 5.25 -15.90 6.48
N ASN A 48 5.69 -15.00 7.35
CA ASN A 48 6.69 -13.97 7.07
C ASN A 48 6.37 -13.17 5.78
N THR A 49 5.09 -12.90 5.51
CA THR A 49 4.60 -12.35 4.24
C THR A 49 3.56 -11.25 4.47
N ILE A 50 3.47 -10.26 3.58
CA ILE A 50 2.43 -9.22 3.60
C ILE A 50 1.15 -9.77 2.98
N GLU A 51 0.05 -9.71 3.71
CA GLU A 51 -1.26 -10.19 3.28
C GLU A 51 -2.31 -9.07 3.33
N VAL A 52 -3.38 -9.21 2.55
CA VAL A 52 -4.53 -8.31 2.55
C VAL A 52 -5.72 -9.03 3.18
N ILE A 53 -6.18 -8.56 4.34
CA ILE A 53 -7.28 -9.18 5.10
C ILE A 53 -8.62 -8.44 4.93
N GLY A 54 -8.90 -7.90 3.75
CA GLY A 54 -10.12 -7.14 3.51
C GLY A 54 -10.16 -6.44 2.16
N LYS A 55 -11.03 -5.42 2.05
CA LYS A 55 -11.18 -4.66 0.81
C LYS A 55 -10.06 -3.66 0.66
N VAL A 56 -9.40 -3.70 -0.49
CA VAL A 56 -8.44 -2.69 -0.94
C VAL A 56 -9.01 -1.93 -2.13
N PRO A 57 -8.55 -0.70 -2.40
CA PRO A 57 -9.10 0.13 -3.47
C PRO A 57 -8.69 -0.34 -4.87
N TRP A 58 -7.66 -1.18 -4.99
CA TRP A 58 -7.29 -1.84 -6.24
C TRP A 58 -7.98 -3.20 -6.36
N ARG A 59 -7.99 -3.74 -7.58
CA ARG A 59 -8.48 -5.09 -7.83
C ARG A 59 -7.60 -6.07 -7.08
N ASP A 60 -8.17 -6.75 -6.11
CA ASP A 60 -7.49 -7.83 -5.42
C ASP A 60 -7.31 -9.00 -6.40
N TYR A 61 -6.06 -9.43 -6.60
CA TYR A 61 -5.71 -10.60 -7.41
C TYR A 61 -5.52 -11.85 -6.53
N SER A 62 -6.05 -11.85 -5.30
CA SER A 62 -6.02 -12.98 -4.35
C SER A 62 -6.63 -14.30 -4.85
N GLY A 63 -7.00 -14.39 -6.13
CA GLY A 63 -7.14 -15.66 -6.85
C GLY A 63 -5.79 -16.36 -7.05
N GLY A 64 -5.17 -16.82 -5.96
CA GLY A 64 -4.29 -18.00 -5.79
C GLY A 64 -3.05 -18.24 -6.67
N TRP A 65 -2.97 -17.69 -7.88
CA TRP A 65 -1.96 -18.01 -8.89
C TRP A 65 -1.72 -16.76 -9.75
N SER A 66 -0.57 -16.10 -9.56
CA SER A 66 -0.16 -15.04 -10.47
C SER A 66 0.58 -15.66 -11.67
N SER A 67 0.78 -14.90 -12.75
CA SER A 67 1.56 -15.33 -13.92
C SER A 67 2.99 -15.79 -13.57
N MET A 68 3.51 -15.46 -12.38
CA MET A 68 4.80 -15.94 -11.89
C MET A 68 4.76 -17.41 -11.46
N ASP A 69 3.60 -17.91 -11.01
CA ASP A 69 3.43 -19.31 -10.56
C ASP A 69 3.23 -20.26 -11.74
N PHE A 70 2.69 -19.78 -12.86
CA PHE A 70 2.53 -20.57 -14.09
C PHE A 70 3.86 -20.91 -14.76
N ALA A 71 4.90 -20.08 -14.60
CA ALA A 71 6.22 -20.36 -15.17
C ALA A 71 6.87 -21.62 -14.56
N CYS A 72 6.40 -22.07 -13.39
CA CYS A 72 6.87 -23.29 -12.72
C CYS A 72 6.12 -24.56 -13.17
N PHE A 73 5.07 -24.43 -14.00
CA PHE A 73 4.24 -25.56 -14.45
C PHE A 73 4.60 -26.09 -15.84
N GLU A 74 5.45 -25.40 -16.61
CA GLU A 74 5.99 -25.94 -17.86
C GLU A 74 7.26 -26.75 -17.59
N LEU A 75 7.07 -28.04 -17.26
CA LEU A 75 8.07 -29.11 -17.36
C LEU A 75 7.55 -30.20 -18.29
#